data_AF-A0A941VHN3-F1
#
_entry.id   AF-A0A941VHN3-F1
#
_cell.length_a   1.000
_cell.length_b   1.000
_cell.length_c   1.000
_cell.angle_alpha   90.00
_cell.angle_beta   90.00
_cell.angle_gamma   90.00
#
_symmetry.space_group_name_H-M   'P 1'
#
loop_
_entity.id
_entity.type
_entity.pdbx_description
1 polymer ?
#
loop_
_entity_poly.entity_id
_entity_poly.type
_entity_poly.pdbx_seq_one_letter_code
_entity_poly.pdbx_strand_id
1 'polypeptide(L)'
;RCMVKSLLRLSYFYYEESCGQCTPCREGTGWLYRMVDRIEHGRGRAEDLELLNNVADNIQGRTICALGDAAAMPVRAFIKHFRDEFQYHIDHKKCLVAPYI
;
A
#
# COMPACT_ATOMS: atom_id res chain seq x y z
N ARG A 1 15.17 -2.72 7.78
CA ARG A 1 13.90 -2.82 7.01
C ARG A 1 13.17 -1.47 6.91
N CYS A 2 12.87 -0.97 5.70
CA CYS A 2 12.10 0.27 5.48
C CYS A 2 10.57 0.07 5.63
N MET A 3 9.83 1.17 5.74
CA MET A 3 8.37 1.15 5.90
C MET A 3 7.63 0.79 4.61
N VAL A 4 8.19 1.12 3.44
CA VAL A 4 7.65 0.71 2.13
C VAL A 4 7.61 -0.82 2.02
N LYS A 5 8.72 -1.50 2.32
CA LYS A 5 8.81 -2.97 2.36
C LYS A 5 7.92 -3.62 3.42
N SER A 6 7.65 -2.91 4.51
CA SER A 6 6.73 -3.37 5.54
C SER A 6 5.28 -3.30 5.06
N LEU A 7 4.88 -2.18 4.45
CA LEU A 7 3.57 -2.04 3.82
C LEU A 7 3.37 -3.01 2.66
N LEU A 8 4.41 -3.29 1.88
CA LEU A 8 4.35 -4.26 0.78
C LEU A 8 3.89 -5.64 1.27
N ARG A 9 4.47 -6.13 2.37
CA ARG A 9 4.11 -7.45 2.90
C ARG A 9 2.69 -7.46 3.47
N LEU A 10 2.25 -6.40 4.14
CA LEU A 10 0.87 -6.29 4.61
C LEU A 10 -0.12 -6.22 3.44
N SER A 11 0.19 -5.41 2.42
CA SER A 11 -0.68 -5.24 1.26
C SER A 11 -0.82 -6.54 0.47
N TYR A 12 0.28 -7.29 0.30
CA TYR A 12 0.24 -8.61 -0.31
C TYR A 12 -0.62 -9.60 0.49
N PHE A 13 -0.45 -9.65 1.82
CA PHE A 13 -1.26 -10.51 2.68
C PHE A 13 -2.76 -10.23 2.54
N TYR A 14 -3.20 -8.97 2.64
CA TYR A 14 -4.62 -8.63 2.50
C TYR A 14 -5.17 -8.81 1.08
N TYR A 15 -4.31 -8.75 0.07
CA TYR A 15 -4.67 -9.08 -1.29
C TYR A 15 -4.96 -10.58 -1.43
N GLU A 16 -4.05 -11.43 -0.97
CA GLU A 16 -4.18 -12.90 -1.05
C GLU A 16 -5.32 -13.43 -0.16
N GLU A 17 -5.49 -12.87 1.04
CA GLU A 17 -6.51 -13.32 2.02
C GLU A 17 -7.89 -12.68 1.79
N SER A 18 -8.05 -11.88 0.74
CA SER A 18 -9.35 -11.32 0.39
C SER A 18 -10.28 -12.45 -0.08
N CYS A 19 -11.40 -12.65 0.62
CA CYS A 19 -12.41 -13.64 0.22
C CYS A 19 -13.11 -13.31 -1.12
N GLY A 20 -12.93 -12.08 -1.63
CA GLY A 20 -13.45 -11.66 -2.92
C GLY A 20 -14.93 -11.25 -2.96
N GLN A 21 -15.65 -11.23 -1.84
CA GLN A 21 -17.10 -10.97 -1.85
C GLN A 21 -17.47 -9.52 -2.21
N CYS A 22 -16.78 -8.53 -1.63
CA CYS A 22 -17.06 -7.11 -1.90
C CYS A 22 -16.06 -6.54 -2.90
N THR A 23 -16.55 -5.91 -3.97
CA THR A 23 -15.74 -5.27 -5.01
C THR A 23 -14.69 -4.28 -4.46
N PRO A 24 -15.02 -3.36 -3.52
CA PRO A 24 -14.00 -2.45 -2.99
C PRO A 24 -12.83 -3.21 -2.34
N CYS A 25 -13.08 -4.29 -1.58
CA CYS A 25 -12.00 -5.10 -1.04
C CYS A 25 -11.26 -5.89 -2.12
N ARG A 26 -11.97 -6.70 -2.93
CA ARG A 26 -11.38 -7.60 -3.93
C ARG A 26 -10.47 -6.87 -4.92
N GLU A 27 -10.97 -5.78 -5.49
CA GLU A 27 -10.19 -5.00 -6.44
C GLU A 27 -9.21 -4.09 -5.70
N GLY A 28 -9.68 -3.39 -4.66
CA GLY A 28 -8.91 -2.37 -3.94
C GLY A 28 -7.63 -2.92 -3.31
N THR A 29 -7.66 -4.06 -2.62
CA THR A 29 -6.45 -4.66 -2.05
C THR A 29 -5.43 -5.03 -3.13
N GLY A 30 -5.90 -5.49 -4.29
CA GLY A 30 -5.04 -5.73 -5.45
C GLY A 30 -4.40 -4.46 -6.00
N TRP A 31 -5.15 -3.36 -6.07
CA TRP A 31 -4.60 -2.04 -6.45
C TRP A 31 -3.56 -1.55 -5.44
N LEU A 32 -3.85 -1.64 -4.13
CA LEU A 32 -2.91 -1.26 -3.08
C LEU A 32 -1.61 -2.04 -3.18
N TYR A 33 -1.68 -3.37 -3.24
CA TYR A 33 -0.51 -4.24 -3.38
C TYR A 33 0.34 -3.88 -4.61
N ARG A 34 -0.27 -3.81 -5.80
CA ARG A 34 0.46 -3.52 -7.05
C ARG A 34 1.12 -2.14 -7.05
N MET A 35 0.50 -1.13 -6.41
CA MET A 35 1.09 0.19 -6.27
C MET A 35 2.28 0.19 -5.33
N VAL A 36 2.16 -0.44 -4.16
CA VAL A 36 3.28 -0.52 -3.20
C VAL A 36 4.43 -1.37 -3.76
N ASP A 37 4.12 -2.48 -4.45
CA ASP A 37 5.13 -3.31 -5.14
C ASP A 37 5.91 -2.48 -6.17
N ARG A 38 5.19 -1.68 -6.96
CA ARG A 38 5.79 -0.80 -7.94
C ARG A 38 6.73 0.23 -7.28
N ILE A 39 6.35 0.83 -6.15
CA ILE A 39 7.18 1.79 -5.41
C ILE A 39 8.43 1.10 -4.83
N GLU A 40 8.28 -0.04 -4.16
CA GLU A 40 9.41 -0.77 -3.56
C GLU A 40 10.46 -1.14 -4.61
N HIS A 41 10.03 -1.54 -5.81
CA HIS A 41 10.91 -1.96 -6.90
C HIS A 41 11.36 -0.81 -7.81
N GLY A 42 11.35 0.43 -7.34
CA GLY A 42 11.91 1.58 -8.07
C GLY A 42 11.16 1.94 -9.34
N ARG A 43 9.87 1.56 -9.44
CA ARG A 43 8.99 1.87 -10.58
C ARG A 43 7.87 2.85 -10.18
N GLY A 44 7.93 3.41 -8.97
CA GLY A 44 6.93 4.34 -8.43
C GLY A 44 6.81 5.64 -9.24
N ARG A 45 5.61 6.23 -9.22
CA ARG A 45 5.25 7.47 -9.90
C ARG A 45 4.86 8.53 -8.87
N ALA A 46 5.02 9.81 -9.20
CA ALA A 46 4.69 10.92 -8.30
C ALA A 46 3.23 10.89 -7.80
N GLU A 47 2.31 10.41 -8.63
CA GLU A 47 0.88 10.26 -8.32
C GLU A 47 0.57 9.07 -7.39
N ASP A 48 1.49 8.11 -7.20
CA ASP A 48 1.16 6.85 -6.53
C ASP A 48 0.78 7.04 -5.05
N LEU A 49 1.31 8.06 -4.37
CA LEU A 49 0.96 8.34 -2.96
C LEU A 49 -0.49 8.81 -2.81
N GLU A 50 -0.91 9.73 -3.68
CA GLU A 50 -2.29 10.21 -3.68
C GLU A 50 -3.24 9.10 -4.13
N LEU A 51 -2.87 8.31 -5.14
CA LEU A 51 -3.68 7.15 -5.57
C LEU A 51 -3.81 6.10 -4.47
N LEU A 52 -2.77 5.82 -3.69
CA LEU A 52 -2.84 4.91 -2.55
C LEU A 52 -3.84 5.39 -1.49
N ASN A 53 -3.81 6.67 -1.13
CA ASN A 53 -4.79 7.25 -0.21
C ASN A 53 -6.22 7.18 -0.77
N ASN A 54 -6.40 7.53 -2.05
CA ASN A 54 -7.70 7.48 -2.71
C ASN A 54 -8.28 6.06 -2.74
N VAL A 55 -7.47 5.06 -3.07
CA VAL A 55 -7.93 3.65 -3.07
C VAL A 55 -8.25 3.20 -1.66
N ALA A 56 -7.40 3.50 -0.67
CA ALA A 56 -7.66 3.15 0.73
C ALA A 56 -8.97 3.78 1.25
N ASP A 57 -9.22 5.05 0.93
CA ASP A 57 -10.46 5.75 1.30
C ASP A 57 -11.69 5.16 0.62
N ASN A 58 -11.57 4.59 -0.59
CA ASN A 58 -12.66 3.90 -1.29
C ASN A 58 -12.93 2.48 -0.75
N ILE A 59 -11.99 1.88 -0.03
CA ILE A 59 -12.19 0.61 0.67
C ILE A 59 -12.84 0.86 2.04
N GLN A 60 -12.30 1.83 2.79
CA GLN A 60 -12.64 2.04 4.18
C GLN A 60 -14.14 2.37 4.35
N GLY A 61 -14.80 1.65 5.26
CA GLY A 61 -16.22 1.81 5.57
C GLY A 61 -17.19 1.39 4.45
N ARG A 62 -16.70 0.79 3.35
CA ARG A 62 -17.52 0.37 2.20
C ARG A 62 -17.46 -1.14 1.95
N THR A 63 -17.06 -1.92 2.95
CA THR A 63 -16.92 -3.38 2.87
C THR A 63 -17.82 -4.07 3.89
N ILE A 64 -18.08 -5.36 3.68
CA ILE A 64 -19.02 -6.15 4.51
C ILE A 64 -18.37 -6.59 5.82
N CYS A 65 -17.05 -6.79 5.84
CA CYS A 65 -16.30 -7.26 7.01
C CYS A 65 -15.07 -6.38 7.28
N ALA A 66 -14.47 -6.56 8.46
CA ALA A 66 -13.35 -5.73 8.91
C ALA A 66 -12.06 -5.89 8.10
N LEU A 67 -11.93 -6.89 7.23
CA LEU A 67 -10.72 -7.11 6.42
C LEU A 67 -10.44 -5.90 5.52
N GLY A 68 -11.47 -5.29 4.91
CA GLY A 68 -11.31 -4.13 4.06
C GLY A 68 -10.69 -2.95 4.81
N ASP A 69 -11.24 -2.62 5.99
CA ASP A 69 -10.71 -1.57 6.85
C ASP A 69 -9.28 -1.91 7.33
N ALA A 70 -9.04 -3.16 7.71
CA ALA A 70 -7.73 -3.64 8.14
C ALA A 70 -6.66 -3.55 7.04
N ALA A 71 -7.05 -3.65 5.76
CA ALA A 71 -6.16 -3.45 4.62
C ALA A 71 -5.91 -1.96 4.30
N ALA A 72 -6.93 -1.11 4.45
CA ALA A 72 -6.86 0.31 4.13
C ALA A 72 -6.11 1.14 5.19
N MET A 73 -6.34 0.85 6.48
CA MET A 73 -5.79 1.64 7.58
C MET A 73 -4.25 1.70 7.59
N PRO A 74 -3.50 0.58 7.39
CA PRO A 74 -2.04 0.63 7.31
C PRO A 74 -1.54 1.51 6.18
N VAL A 75 -2.16 1.49 4.99
CA VAL A 75 -1.73 2.34 3.86
C VAL A 75 -1.78 3.82 4.25
N ARG A 76 -2.91 4.27 4.79
CA ARG A 76 -3.12 5.66 5.19
C ARG A 76 -2.15 6.07 6.31
N ALA A 77 -1.99 5.23 7.32
CA ALA A 77 -1.08 5.50 8.43
C ALA A 77 0.39 5.57 7.96
N PHE A 78 0.81 4.65 7.08
CA PHE A 78 2.18 4.61 6.60
C PHE A 78 2.50 5.82 5.72
N ILE A 79 1.58 6.23 4.83
CA ILE A 79 1.76 7.44 4.03
C ILE A 79 1.80 8.68 4.92
N LYS A 80 0.94 8.76 5.94
CA LYS A 80 0.91 9.89 6.88
C LYS A 80 2.22 10.04 7.66
N HIS A 81 2.77 8.94 8.17
CA HIS A 81 3.88 8.98 9.12
C HIS A 81 5.27 8.77 8.49
N PHE A 82 5.33 8.13 7.32
CA PHE A 82 6.58 7.77 6.65
C PHE A 82 6.61 8.23 5.20
N ARG A 83 5.86 9.29 4.84
CA ARG A 83 5.76 9.83 3.48
C ARG A 83 7.12 9.98 2.81
N ASP A 84 8.11 10.46 3.55
CA ASP A 84 9.45 10.75 3.06
C ASP A 84 10.18 9.48 2.59
N GLU A 85 9.96 8.33 3.24
CA GLU A 85 10.51 7.05 2.76
C GLU A 85 9.90 6.68 1.40
N PHE A 86 8.58 6.80 1.23
CA PHE A 86 7.96 6.51 -0.05
C PHE A 86 8.39 7.50 -1.15
N GLN A 87 8.48 8.79 -0.81
CA GLN A 87 8.95 9.82 -1.74
C GLN A 87 10.39 9.53 -2.18
N TYR A 88 11.27 9.11 -1.26
CA TYR A 88 12.63 8.72 -1.59
C TYR A 88 12.68 7.58 -2.62
N HIS A 89 11.85 6.54 -2.44
CA HIS A 89 11.73 5.45 -3.41
C HIS A 89 11.26 5.95 -4.79
N ILE A 90 10.32 6.90 -4.82
CA ILE A 90 9.80 7.47 -6.07
C ILE A 90 10.85 8.33 -6.77
N ASP A 91 11.61 9.14 -6.04
CA ASP A 91 12.55 10.09 -6.64
C ASP A 91 13.87 9.41 -7.06
N HIS A 92 14.38 8.51 -6.22
CA HIS A 92 15.68 7.87 -6.42
C HIS A 92 15.60 6.47 -7.02
N LYS A 93 14.37 5.96 -7.24
CA LYS A 93 14.10 4.61 -7.77
C LYS A 93 14.80 3.48 -6.99
N LYS A 94 15.04 3.69 -5.69
CA LYS A 94 15.72 2.75 -4.80
C LYS A 94 15.26 2.92 -3.36
N CYS A 95 15.49 1.90 -2.54
CA CYS A 95 15.23 1.96 -1.11
C CYS A 95 16.24 2.85 -0.37
N LEU A 96 15.76 3.63 0.60
CA LEU A 96 16.58 4.44 1.51
C LEU A 96 17.42 3.55 2.45
N VAL A 97 16.87 2.40 2.84
CA VAL A 97 17.48 1.49 3.82
C VAL A 97 18.28 0.41 3.10
N ALA A 98 19.50 0.16 3.55
CA ALA A 98 20.38 -0.85 2.96
C ALA A 98 19.77 -2.28 3.07
N PRO A 99 20.08 -3.20 2.12
CA PRO A 99 19.48 -4.53 2.06
C PRO A 99 19.77 -5.45 3.26
N TYR A 100 20.79 -5.15 4.07
CA TYR A 100 21.34 -6.00 5.13
C TYR A 100 20.95 -5.57 6.56
N ILE A 101 19.69 -5.15 6.76
CA ILE A 101 19.06 -5.00 8.09
C ILE A 101 17.66 -5.61 8.09
#